data_AF-A0A9W4DB18-F1
#
_entry.id   AF-A0A9W4DB18-F1
#
_cell.length_a   1.000
_cell.length_b   1.000
_cell.length_c   1.000
_cell.angle_alpha   90.00
_cell.angle_beta   90.00
_cell.angle_gamma   90.00
#
_symmetry.space_group_name_H-M   'P 1'
#
loop_
_entity.id
_entity.type
_entity.pdbx_description
1 polymer ?
#
loop_
_entity_poly.entity_id
_entity_poly.type
_entity_poly.pdbx_seq_one_letter_code
_entity_poly.pdbx_strand_id
1 'polypeptide(L)'
;MPFQALQRPIFLKLRPCLKCQLYRDKVLRGTTKRWIGMKYLAKIADAEDQWQEKALRITAGKEKSMMTILEERGLINQFTGDRKSFDDLLTSRRVGAYVGIDPTASSLHIGNLVPLMALFWMYLHGYHTVSLLGGATAKIGDPTDRLTTRKREQPSIRTANMASMHFQLKKIWLNLEACGRKYGYDFTWANHRELVNNSTWWNKVTLLEVLQTMGPGIRMGSLLARDTVKQKMKIGDGMSFSEFSYAVMQAWDWWYMFHSKGIQLQIGGSDQFGNIAAGIDAIKYVLTTHPDPDFRSVASQVGEPVGFTVPLLTTNSGEKFGKSAGNAVWLDSDQTSSFELYGYFLRTADSDVEKYLKMFTFLPLPQIESLVKSHFESPQERKAQHKLAQEVVELAHGLQNAREARKEHNLLFGKPSSEKHSNLVKRDCSASGIVTMNNRPKVNIKLPESLMYQKMFGRIVHAVGFSSTLSEGRRLLQSSGVYIGTMPDRSISADHGHVTWSKAKDSESSHLKKYLVCGDMIMLRKGKHNIRIIQIVSDEEYVKEDLNYPGMCEDWKKSVKEAIRTKKAGTETDHLAVKEVGHVGDLLAEDKEHSQ
;
A
#
# COMPACT_ATOMS: atom_id res chain seq x y z
N MET A 1 53.77 39.33 55.53
CA MET A 1 52.64 40.26 55.77
C MET A 1 52.89 41.55 55.00
N PRO A 2 51.84 42.23 54.51
CA PRO A 2 51.47 42.15 53.09
C PRO A 2 51.17 43.52 52.45
N PHE A 3 50.86 43.55 51.15
CA PHE A 3 49.80 44.35 50.49
C PHE A 3 49.68 43.84 49.04
N GLN A 4 48.83 42.84 48.73
CA GLN A 4 47.46 42.96 48.19
C GLN A 4 47.24 44.07 47.13
N ALA A 5 46.96 43.67 45.87
CA ALA A 5 45.64 43.83 45.23
C ALA A 5 45.62 43.42 43.73
N LEU A 6 44.86 42.36 43.45
CA LEU A 6 43.85 42.20 42.37
C LEU A 6 44.10 42.81 40.97
N GLN A 7 44.25 41.94 39.95
CA GLN A 7 43.61 42.15 38.65
C GLN A 7 42.91 40.87 38.19
N ARG A 8 41.57 40.87 38.31
CA ARG A 8 40.67 39.93 37.64
C ARG A 8 40.32 40.52 36.26
N PRO A 9 40.19 39.72 35.20
CA PRO A 9 39.69 40.21 33.92
C PRO A 9 38.21 40.59 34.05
N ILE A 10 37.90 41.84 33.71
CA ILE A 10 36.55 42.37 33.65
C ILE A 10 35.84 41.71 32.46
N PHE A 11 35.09 40.64 32.70
CA PHE A 11 34.04 40.22 31.77
C PHE A 11 32.93 41.28 31.81
N LEU A 12 33.02 42.26 30.91
CA LEU A 12 31.87 43.09 30.56
C LEU A 12 30.76 42.16 30.06
N LYS A 13 29.76 41.92 30.90
CA LYS A 13 28.47 41.34 30.49
C LYS A 13 27.85 42.30 29.48
N LEU A 14 28.15 42.09 28.20
CA LEU A 14 27.45 42.73 27.10
C LEU A 14 25.97 42.36 27.23
N ARG A 15 25.15 43.31 27.71
CA ARG A 15 23.70 43.18 27.69
C ARG A 15 23.29 43.16 26.22
N PRO A 16 22.60 42.12 25.73
CA PRO A 16 22.07 42.13 24.37
C PRO A 16 21.17 43.36 24.21
N CYS A 17 21.26 44.05 23.08
CA CYS A 17 20.38 45.19 22.84
C CYS A 17 18.91 44.72 22.86
N LEU A 18 17.98 45.63 23.18
CA LEU A 18 16.55 45.34 23.28
C LEU A 18 16.01 44.62 22.02
N LYS A 19 16.55 44.98 20.84
CA LYS A 19 16.21 44.36 19.55
C LYS A 19 16.68 42.90 19.45
N CYS A 20 17.86 42.57 19.98
CA CYS A 20 18.38 41.20 20.07
C CYS A 20 17.65 40.37 21.14
N GLN A 21 17.23 40.98 22.26
CA GLN A 21 16.35 40.33 23.24
C GLN A 21 14.98 40.03 22.64
N LEU A 22 14.36 40.98 21.94
CA LEU A 22 13.09 40.79 21.25
C LEU A 22 13.20 39.77 20.10
N TYR A 23 14.34 39.69 19.42
CA TYR A 23 14.59 38.66 18.39
C TYR A 23 14.78 37.29 19.03
N ARG A 24 15.52 37.18 20.14
CA ARG A 24 15.67 35.94 20.92
C ARG A 24 14.34 35.47 21.48
N ASP A 25 13.53 36.38 21.98
CA ASP A 25 12.16 36.11 22.44
C ASP A 25 11.22 35.73 21.28
N LYS A 26 11.36 36.32 20.09
CA LYS A 26 10.61 35.90 18.90
C LYS A 26 11.02 34.51 18.40
N VAL A 27 12.32 34.19 18.43
CA VAL A 27 12.85 32.87 18.05
C VAL A 27 12.41 31.80 19.07
N LEU A 28 12.41 32.12 20.36
CA LEU A 28 11.87 31.25 21.43
C LEU A 28 10.34 31.14 21.42
N ARG A 29 9.62 32.16 20.93
CA ARG A 29 8.15 32.12 20.74
C ARG A 29 7.74 31.38 19.47
N GLY A 30 8.65 31.17 18.51
CA GLY A 30 8.41 30.40 17.28
C GLY A 30 8.36 28.89 17.51
N THR A 31 8.94 28.41 18.61
CA THR A 31 8.75 27.05 19.12
C THR A 31 7.70 27.07 20.22
N THR A 32 6.42 27.18 19.83
CA THR A 32 5.33 26.81 20.74
C THR A 32 5.55 25.37 21.19
N LYS A 33 6.12 25.17 22.39
CA LYS A 33 6.07 23.89 23.10
C LYS A 33 4.60 23.52 23.14
N ARG A 34 4.19 22.53 22.35
CA ARG A 34 2.84 21.99 22.41
C ARG A 34 2.67 21.48 23.83
N TRP A 35 1.81 22.11 24.61
CA TRP A 35 1.46 21.64 25.95
C TRP A 35 0.84 20.26 25.78
N ILE A 36 1.62 19.24 26.12
CA ILE A 36 1.11 17.88 26.22
C ILE A 36 0.13 17.89 27.39
N GLY A 37 -1.15 17.68 27.11
CA GLY A 37 -2.18 17.70 28.15
C GLY A 37 -1.88 16.64 29.22
N MET A 38 -2.13 16.95 30.50
CA MET A 38 -1.90 16.02 31.61
C MET A 38 -2.59 14.65 31.39
N LYS A 39 -3.74 14.63 30.71
CA LYS A 39 -4.45 13.39 30.33
C LYS A 39 -3.65 12.49 29.40
N TYR A 40 -2.84 13.07 28.49
CA TYR A 40 -2.00 12.29 27.59
C TYR A 40 -0.76 11.74 28.33
N LEU A 41 -0.15 12.54 29.21
CA LEU A 41 0.93 12.06 30.07
C LEU A 41 0.48 10.92 30.99
N ALA A 42 -0.72 11.01 31.57
CA ALA A 42 -1.30 9.94 32.38
C ALA A 42 -1.47 8.63 31.58
N LYS A 43 -1.90 8.73 30.31
CA LYS A 43 -2.01 7.56 29.43
C LYS A 43 -0.66 6.96 29.04
N ILE A 44 0.37 7.79 28.88
CA ILE A 44 1.74 7.29 28.65
C ILE A 44 2.21 6.49 29.87
N ALA A 45 2.07 7.06 31.08
CA ALA A 45 2.48 6.42 32.32
C ALA A 45 1.76 5.07 32.53
N ASP A 46 0.43 5.03 32.39
CA ASP A 46 -0.36 3.79 32.48
C ASP A 46 0.11 2.74 31.46
N ALA A 47 0.43 3.17 30.24
CA ALA A 47 0.92 2.27 29.20
C ALA A 47 2.37 1.79 29.43
N GLU A 48 3.19 2.54 30.18
CA GLU A 48 4.51 2.12 30.65
C GLU A 48 4.41 1.14 31.81
N ASP A 49 3.51 1.38 32.77
CA ASP A 49 3.24 0.48 33.88
C ASP A 49 2.72 -0.89 33.39
N GLN A 50 1.77 -0.89 32.45
CA GLN A 50 1.30 -2.11 31.79
C GLN A 50 2.43 -2.88 31.08
N TRP A 51 3.40 -2.15 30.51
CA TRP A 51 4.56 -2.78 29.87
C TRP A 51 5.53 -3.37 30.88
N GLN A 52 5.78 -2.68 31.99
CA GLN A 52 6.60 -3.19 33.10
C GLN A 52 6.02 -4.48 33.68
N GLU A 53 4.71 -4.53 33.92
CA GLU A 53 4.03 -5.74 34.37
C GLU A 53 4.20 -6.89 33.37
N LYS A 54 4.02 -6.60 32.08
CA LYS A 54 4.25 -7.58 31.01
C LYS A 54 5.70 -8.08 31.00
N ALA A 55 6.68 -7.18 31.13
CA ALA A 55 8.08 -7.53 31.19
C ALA A 55 8.37 -8.48 32.37
N LEU A 56 7.82 -8.21 33.56
CA LEU A 56 7.93 -9.09 34.72
C LEU A 56 7.31 -10.47 34.49
N ARG A 57 6.17 -10.55 33.80
CA ARG A 57 5.56 -11.84 33.43
C ARG A 57 6.43 -12.64 32.47
N ILE A 58 7.08 -11.97 31.51
CA ILE A 58 8.01 -12.60 30.57
C ILE A 58 9.24 -13.12 31.33
N THR A 59 9.86 -12.29 32.18
CA THR A 59 11.02 -12.70 32.99
C THR A 59 10.69 -13.83 33.97
N ALA A 60 9.46 -13.88 34.50
CA ALA A 60 8.98 -14.96 35.35
C ALA A 60 8.57 -16.24 34.57
N GLY A 61 8.69 -16.25 33.24
CA GLY A 61 8.34 -17.40 32.40
C GLY A 61 6.84 -17.65 32.25
N LYS A 62 5.98 -16.70 32.64
CA LYS A 62 4.52 -16.82 32.52
C LYS A 62 4.01 -16.44 31.12
N GLU A 63 4.77 -15.62 30.39
CA GLU A 63 4.47 -15.19 29.03
C GLU A 63 5.73 -15.36 28.17
N LYS A 64 5.58 -15.69 26.88
CA LYS A 64 6.74 -15.80 25.97
C LYS A 64 7.21 -14.42 25.55
N SER A 65 8.53 -14.26 25.39
CA SER A 65 9.09 -13.02 24.82
C SER A 65 8.76 -12.89 23.33
N MET A 66 8.78 -11.65 22.82
CA MET A 66 8.48 -11.39 21.41
C MET A 66 9.51 -12.06 20.48
N MET A 67 10.80 -12.07 20.87
CA MET A 67 11.83 -12.78 20.11
C MET A 67 11.46 -14.26 19.97
N THR A 68 11.13 -14.92 21.09
CA THR A 68 10.77 -16.34 21.12
C THR A 68 9.56 -16.63 20.24
N ILE A 69 8.52 -15.79 20.29
CA ILE A 69 7.31 -15.96 19.45
C ILE A 69 7.66 -15.88 17.96
N LEU A 70 8.53 -14.95 17.55
CA LEU A 70 8.95 -14.82 16.15
C LEU A 70 9.87 -15.97 15.72
N GLU A 71 10.77 -16.44 16.59
CA GLU A 71 11.65 -17.59 16.36
C GLU A 71 10.85 -18.88 16.16
N GLU A 72 9.91 -19.19 17.07
CA GLU A 72 9.05 -20.39 16.98
C GLU A 72 8.17 -20.41 15.73
N ARG A 73 7.88 -19.22 15.17
CA ARG A 73 7.13 -19.07 13.92
C ARG A 73 7.99 -19.07 12.67
N GLY A 74 9.31 -19.12 12.81
CA GLY A 74 10.25 -19.04 11.70
C GLY A 74 10.22 -17.69 10.99
N LEU A 75 9.95 -16.60 11.71
CA LEU A 75 9.92 -15.23 11.18
C LEU A 75 11.25 -14.49 11.33
N ILE A 76 12.27 -15.12 11.93
CA ILE A 76 13.62 -14.54 12.09
C ILE A 76 14.61 -15.34 11.25
N ASN A 77 15.42 -14.62 10.48
CA ASN A 77 16.54 -15.17 9.70
C ASN A 77 17.88 -14.65 10.24
N GLN A 78 18.07 -13.34 10.25
CA GLN A 78 19.26 -12.68 10.81
C GLN A 78 18.81 -11.51 11.68
N PHE A 79 19.53 -11.24 12.76
CA PHE A 79 19.30 -10.08 13.63
C PHE A 79 20.64 -9.46 14.04
N THR A 80 20.59 -8.23 14.51
CA THR A 80 21.79 -7.46 14.88
C THR A 80 22.16 -7.67 16.35
N GLY A 81 23.45 -7.80 16.65
CA GLY A 81 23.93 -7.97 18.02
C GLY A 81 23.64 -9.35 18.61
N ASP A 82 23.71 -9.46 19.93
CA ASP A 82 23.52 -10.73 20.64
C ASP A 82 22.05 -11.04 20.89
N ARG A 83 21.67 -12.32 20.78
CA ARG A 83 20.27 -12.78 20.96
C ARG A 83 19.68 -12.36 22.29
N LYS A 84 20.46 -12.48 23.38
CA LYS A 84 20.03 -12.12 24.73
C LYS A 84 19.78 -10.62 24.85
N SER A 85 20.74 -9.79 24.43
CA SER A 85 20.63 -8.33 24.48
C SER A 85 19.44 -7.83 23.65
N PHE A 86 19.17 -8.46 22.51
CA PHE A 86 18.03 -8.14 21.66
C PHE A 86 16.70 -8.49 22.33
N ASP A 87 16.59 -9.68 22.92
CA ASP A 87 15.39 -10.13 23.65
C ASP A 87 15.14 -9.28 24.90
N ASP A 88 16.19 -8.95 25.64
CA ASP A 88 16.14 -8.06 26.81
C ASP A 88 15.66 -6.65 26.41
N LEU A 89 16.09 -6.13 25.25
CA LEU A 89 15.61 -4.84 24.72
C LEU A 89 14.12 -4.89 24.40
N LEU A 90 13.67 -5.93 23.68
CA LEU A 90 12.26 -6.10 23.33
C LEU A 90 11.36 -6.32 24.55
N THR A 91 11.91 -6.90 25.62
CA THR A 91 11.17 -7.18 26.86
C THR A 91 11.11 -5.96 27.76
N SER A 92 12.25 -5.31 28.01
CA SER A 92 12.35 -4.18 28.95
C SER A 92 11.71 -2.89 28.45
N ARG A 93 11.62 -2.70 27.12
CA ARG A 93 11.08 -1.47 26.52
C ARG A 93 10.04 -1.79 25.46
N ARG A 94 9.01 -0.93 25.37
CA ARG A 94 8.03 -0.95 24.30
C ARG A 94 8.62 -0.29 23.04
N VAL A 95 9.44 -1.03 22.32
CA VAL A 95 10.13 -0.52 21.13
C VAL A 95 9.16 -0.15 20.01
N GLY A 96 9.50 0.88 19.25
CA GLY A 96 8.88 1.17 17.96
C GLY A 96 9.53 0.37 16.83
N ALA A 97 8.75 -0.30 15.99
CA ALA A 97 9.21 -1.12 14.87
C ALA A 97 8.65 -0.63 13.53
N TYR A 98 9.39 -0.79 12.44
CA TYR A 98 8.87 -0.49 11.11
C TYR A 98 9.29 -1.46 10.01
N VAL A 99 8.45 -1.51 8.97
CA VAL A 99 8.74 -2.18 7.70
C VAL A 99 8.61 -1.15 6.58
N GLY A 100 9.63 -1.07 5.73
CA GLY A 100 9.63 -0.25 4.51
C GLY A 100 9.12 -1.03 3.30
N ILE A 101 8.25 -0.42 2.50
CA ILE A 101 7.69 -1.00 1.28
C ILE A 101 7.77 0.03 0.15
N ASP A 102 8.52 -0.30 -0.90
CA ASP A 102 8.58 0.51 -2.11
C ASP A 102 7.39 0.21 -3.05
N PRO A 103 6.59 1.22 -3.46
CA PRO A 103 5.49 1.05 -4.42
C PRO A 103 5.97 0.82 -5.85
N THR A 104 6.48 -0.38 -6.10
CA THR A 104 7.03 -0.80 -7.41
C THR A 104 5.99 -1.38 -8.36
N ALA A 105 4.82 -1.75 -7.85
CA ALA A 105 3.70 -2.29 -8.59
C ALA A 105 2.38 -1.65 -8.13
N SER A 106 1.27 -1.97 -8.79
CA SER A 106 -0.06 -1.47 -8.40
C SER A 106 -0.60 -2.10 -7.11
N SER A 107 -0.01 -3.20 -6.64
CA SER A 107 -0.43 -3.97 -5.47
C SER A 107 0.73 -4.65 -4.76
N LEU A 108 0.55 -4.98 -3.49
CA LEU A 108 1.41 -5.91 -2.76
C LEU A 108 1.17 -7.34 -3.23
N HIS A 109 2.22 -8.15 -3.23
CA HIS A 109 2.12 -9.59 -3.43
C HIS A 109 2.45 -10.34 -2.12
N ILE A 110 2.23 -11.64 -2.10
CA ILE A 110 2.47 -12.49 -0.91
C ILE A 110 3.90 -12.37 -0.36
N GLY A 111 4.91 -12.19 -1.21
CA GLY A 111 6.29 -11.94 -0.75
C GLY A 111 6.44 -10.74 0.20
N ASN A 112 5.66 -9.67 0.01
CA ASN A 112 5.67 -8.50 0.90
C ASN A 112 4.97 -8.77 2.24
N LEU A 113 4.17 -9.83 2.31
CA LEU A 113 3.40 -10.18 3.50
C LEU A 113 4.29 -10.73 4.61
N VAL A 114 5.39 -11.43 4.31
CA VAL A 114 6.26 -12.03 5.34
C VAL A 114 6.84 -11.00 6.33
N PRO A 115 7.51 -9.92 5.91
CA PRO A 115 7.98 -8.89 6.86
C PRO A 115 6.82 -8.17 7.55
N LEU A 116 5.68 -7.99 6.86
CA LEU A 116 4.47 -7.45 7.47
C LEU A 116 3.90 -8.35 8.56
N MET A 117 3.94 -9.68 8.42
CA MET A 117 3.49 -10.61 9.45
C MET A 117 4.29 -10.47 10.74
N ALA A 118 5.62 -10.33 10.64
CA ALA A 118 6.46 -10.04 11.81
C ALA A 118 6.06 -8.71 12.48
N LEU A 119 5.82 -7.66 11.70
CA LEU A 119 5.33 -6.38 12.21
C LEU A 119 3.93 -6.51 12.85
N PHE A 120 3.04 -7.30 12.25
CA PHE A 120 1.69 -7.56 12.77
C PHE A 120 1.72 -8.30 14.10
N TRP A 121 2.60 -9.30 14.25
CA TRP A 121 2.83 -9.96 15.54
C TRP A 121 3.26 -8.96 16.62
N MET A 122 4.20 -8.08 16.30
CA MET A 122 4.59 -7.02 17.23
C MET A 122 3.41 -6.11 17.60
N TYR A 123 2.58 -5.71 16.62
CA TYR A 123 1.38 -4.91 16.90
C TYR A 123 0.39 -5.63 17.84
N LEU A 124 0.14 -6.92 17.60
CA LEU A 124 -0.75 -7.74 18.45
C LEU A 124 -0.23 -7.86 19.88
N HIS A 125 1.10 -7.85 20.07
CA HIS A 125 1.73 -7.86 21.40
C HIS A 125 1.97 -6.46 21.99
N GLY A 126 1.39 -5.41 21.43
CA GLY A 126 1.36 -4.06 22.02
C GLY A 126 2.53 -3.15 21.65
N TYR A 127 3.41 -3.55 20.73
CA TYR A 127 4.47 -2.69 20.24
C TYR A 127 3.92 -1.56 19.34
N HIS A 128 4.66 -0.45 19.25
CA HIS A 128 4.36 0.61 18.29
C HIS A 128 4.90 0.21 16.93
N THR A 129 4.04 0.22 15.91
CA THR A 129 4.39 -0.29 14.58
C THR A 129 4.15 0.75 13.49
N VAL A 130 5.05 0.80 12.51
CA VAL A 130 4.97 1.73 11.38
C VAL A 130 5.14 0.97 10.07
N SER A 131 4.16 1.11 9.17
CA SER A 131 4.34 0.75 7.76
C SER A 131 4.83 1.98 7.01
N LEU A 132 6.05 1.94 6.49
CA LEU A 132 6.61 3.03 5.68
C LEU A 132 6.40 2.74 4.20
N LEU A 133 5.67 3.61 3.51
CA LEU A 133 5.52 3.61 2.06
C LEU A 133 6.61 4.46 1.41
N GLY A 134 7.43 3.83 0.59
CA GLY A 134 8.61 4.39 -0.06
C GLY A 134 8.31 5.28 -1.27
N GLY A 135 7.45 6.29 -1.16
CA GLY A 135 7.07 7.14 -2.29
C GLY A 135 8.23 7.90 -2.95
N ALA A 136 9.27 8.27 -2.19
CA ALA A 136 10.49 8.90 -2.70
C ALA A 136 11.54 7.85 -3.12
N THR A 137 11.77 6.83 -2.29
CA THR A 137 12.74 5.74 -2.54
C THR A 137 12.38 4.92 -3.79
N ALA A 138 11.09 4.69 -4.06
CA ALA A 138 10.64 4.03 -5.28
C ALA A 138 10.95 4.82 -6.56
N LYS A 139 11.23 6.13 -6.49
CA LYS A 139 11.68 6.92 -7.64
C LYS A 139 13.12 6.60 -8.04
N ILE A 140 13.91 6.15 -7.09
CA ILE A 140 15.30 5.71 -7.27
C ILE A 140 15.32 4.22 -7.60
N GLY A 141 14.67 3.43 -6.76
CA GLY A 141 14.58 1.98 -6.86
C GLY A 141 15.73 1.28 -6.13
N ASP A 142 15.36 0.29 -5.32
CA ASP A 142 16.33 -0.58 -4.64
C ASP A 142 17.12 -1.45 -5.66
N PRO A 143 18.47 -1.39 -5.67
CA PRO A 143 19.32 -2.23 -6.51
C PRO A 143 19.55 -3.64 -5.96
N THR A 144 19.11 -3.94 -4.73
CA THR A 144 19.37 -5.22 -4.05
C THR A 144 18.87 -6.42 -4.87
N ASP A 145 19.72 -7.44 -5.03
CA ASP A 145 19.47 -8.69 -5.78
C ASP A 145 19.03 -8.52 -7.24
N ARG A 146 19.45 -7.42 -7.90
CA ARG A 146 19.14 -7.18 -9.33
C ARG A 146 20.40 -6.85 -10.13
N LEU A 147 20.51 -7.46 -11.32
CA LEU A 147 21.62 -7.24 -12.25
C LEU A 147 21.36 -6.09 -13.23
N THR A 148 20.11 -5.68 -13.41
CA THR A 148 19.70 -4.64 -14.37
C THR A 148 19.06 -3.46 -13.67
N THR A 149 19.32 -2.27 -14.18
CA THR A 149 18.73 -1.00 -13.72
C THR A 149 17.23 -0.98 -13.99
N ARG A 150 16.46 -0.40 -13.06
CA ARG A 150 15.01 -0.29 -13.23
C ARG A 150 14.66 0.67 -14.37
N LYS A 151 13.68 0.26 -15.20
CA LYS A 151 13.03 1.18 -16.13
C LYS A 151 12.32 2.28 -15.33
N ARG A 152 12.48 3.52 -15.75
CA ARG A 152 11.81 4.66 -15.12
C ARG A 152 10.32 4.60 -15.46
N GLU A 153 9.51 4.37 -14.43
CA GLU A 153 8.05 4.44 -14.51
C GLU A 153 7.56 5.89 -14.66
N GLN A 154 6.45 6.08 -15.38
CA GLN A 154 5.84 7.41 -15.50
C GLN A 154 5.38 7.95 -14.13
N PRO A 155 5.49 9.27 -13.86
CA PRO A 155 5.03 9.86 -12.60
C PRO A 155 3.56 9.58 -12.24
N SER A 156 2.67 9.52 -13.25
CA SER A 156 1.25 9.20 -13.10
C SER A 156 1.03 7.80 -12.54
N ILE A 157 1.65 6.78 -13.16
CA ILE A 157 1.58 5.38 -12.76
C ILE A 157 2.07 5.20 -11.32
N ARG A 158 3.20 5.82 -10.96
CA ARG A 158 3.74 5.75 -9.59
C ARG A 158 2.80 6.35 -8.55
N THR A 159 2.14 7.46 -8.88
CA THR A 159 1.19 8.10 -7.97
C THR A 159 -0.04 7.22 -7.76
N ALA A 160 -0.54 6.60 -8.82
CA ALA A 160 -1.63 5.62 -8.74
C ALA A 160 -1.24 4.39 -7.90
N ASN A 161 -0.07 3.79 -8.17
CA ASN A 161 0.47 2.65 -7.42
C ASN A 161 0.61 2.96 -5.93
N MET A 162 1.17 4.14 -5.60
CA MET A 162 1.31 4.61 -4.22
C MET A 162 -0.04 4.75 -3.52
N ALA A 163 -1.05 5.33 -4.19
CA ALA A 163 -2.39 5.43 -3.64
C ALA A 163 -3.02 4.05 -3.41
N SER A 164 -2.95 3.16 -4.40
CA SER A 164 -3.47 1.79 -4.31
C SER A 164 -2.83 1.01 -3.16
N MET A 165 -1.50 1.02 -3.05
CA MET A 165 -0.80 0.36 -1.94
C MET A 165 -1.15 0.97 -0.58
N HIS A 166 -1.32 2.29 -0.48
CA HIS A 166 -1.74 2.93 0.77
C HIS A 166 -3.12 2.43 1.22
N PHE A 167 -4.10 2.38 0.32
CA PHE A 167 -5.43 1.85 0.63
C PHE A 167 -5.39 0.35 0.97
N GLN A 168 -4.58 -0.42 0.24
CA GLN A 168 -4.42 -1.85 0.49
C GLN A 168 -3.82 -2.13 1.87
N LEU A 169 -2.76 -1.42 2.27
CA LEU A 169 -2.18 -1.54 3.62
C LEU A 169 -3.21 -1.17 4.68
N LYS A 170 -3.96 -0.08 4.50
CA LYS A 170 -5.02 0.31 5.44
C LYS A 170 -6.07 -0.79 5.59
N LYS A 171 -6.47 -1.44 4.49
CA LYS A 171 -7.40 -2.58 4.51
C LYS A 171 -6.83 -3.78 5.26
N ILE A 172 -5.60 -4.17 4.96
CA ILE A 172 -4.94 -5.31 5.63
C ILE A 172 -4.82 -5.06 7.12
N TRP A 173 -4.47 -3.84 7.55
CA TRP A 173 -4.41 -3.49 8.98
C TRP A 173 -5.78 -3.60 9.68
N LEU A 174 -6.88 -3.24 9.01
CA LEU A 174 -8.23 -3.42 9.58
C LEU A 174 -8.60 -4.90 9.70
N ASN A 175 -8.27 -5.70 8.68
CA ASN A 175 -8.49 -7.14 8.73
C ASN A 175 -7.63 -7.81 9.80
N LEU A 176 -6.38 -7.35 9.98
CA LEU A 176 -5.50 -7.80 11.06
C LEU A 176 -6.13 -7.60 12.42
N GLU A 177 -6.66 -6.41 12.71
CA GLU A 177 -7.33 -6.15 13.99
C GLU A 177 -8.52 -7.10 14.22
N ALA A 178 -9.32 -7.36 13.18
CA ALA A 178 -10.42 -8.32 13.25
C ALA A 178 -9.92 -9.75 13.51
N CYS A 179 -8.86 -10.18 12.82
CA CYS A 179 -8.21 -11.47 13.04
C CYS A 179 -7.61 -11.57 14.46
N GLY A 180 -7.00 -10.51 14.96
CA GLY A 180 -6.45 -10.44 16.32
C GLY A 180 -7.54 -10.66 17.38
N ARG A 181 -8.67 -9.96 17.28
CA ARG A 181 -9.81 -10.14 18.21
C ARG A 181 -10.34 -11.57 18.19
N LYS A 182 -10.42 -12.19 17.02
CA LYS A 182 -10.83 -13.59 16.85
C LYS A 182 -9.94 -14.58 17.63
N TYR A 183 -8.67 -14.24 17.85
CA TYR A 183 -7.72 -15.04 18.62
C TYR A 183 -7.46 -14.50 20.04
N GLY A 184 -8.30 -13.58 20.54
CA GLY A 184 -8.24 -13.11 21.91
C GLY A 184 -7.19 -12.02 22.18
N TYR A 185 -6.71 -11.33 21.15
CA TYR A 185 -5.87 -10.15 21.34
C TYR A 185 -6.72 -8.91 21.60
N ASP A 186 -6.52 -8.30 22.76
CA ASP A 186 -7.13 -7.03 23.13
C ASP A 186 -6.25 -5.85 22.70
N PHE A 187 -6.89 -4.80 22.20
CA PHE A 187 -6.21 -3.58 21.77
C PHE A 187 -6.41 -2.49 22.81
N THR A 188 -5.32 -2.07 23.43
CA THR A 188 -5.28 -0.97 24.39
C THR A 188 -4.91 0.33 23.68
N TRP A 189 -4.92 1.45 24.42
CA TRP A 189 -4.41 2.73 23.91
C TRP A 189 -2.92 2.65 23.51
N ALA A 190 -2.17 1.72 24.10
CA ALA A 190 -0.74 1.51 23.81
C ALA A 190 -0.49 0.90 22.42
N ASN A 191 -1.44 0.09 21.90
CA ASN A 191 -1.33 -0.52 20.59
C ASN A 191 -1.43 0.56 19.51
N HIS A 192 -0.26 0.99 19.00
CA HIS A 192 -0.20 2.08 18.04
C HIS A 192 0.33 1.58 16.69
N ARG A 193 -0.43 1.85 15.63
CA ARG A 193 0.01 1.62 14.25
C ARG A 193 -0.05 2.90 13.44
N GLU A 194 0.93 3.08 12.57
CA GLU A 194 0.98 4.22 11.65
C GLU A 194 1.31 3.78 10.23
N LEU A 195 0.77 4.50 9.25
CA LEU A 195 1.12 4.37 7.85
C LEU A 195 1.72 5.70 7.38
N VAL A 196 3.02 5.69 7.10
CA VAL A 196 3.82 6.89 6.81
C VAL A 196 4.33 6.82 5.38
N ASN A 197 4.59 7.97 4.76
CA ASN A 197 5.20 8.05 3.43
C ASN A 197 6.47 8.91 3.49
N ASN A 198 7.59 8.38 3.02
CA ASN A 198 8.87 9.09 3.08
C ASN A 198 8.94 10.34 2.18
N SER A 199 8.04 10.48 1.21
CA SER A 199 7.89 11.71 0.41
C SER A 199 7.59 12.93 1.30
N THR A 200 7.03 12.74 2.48
CA THR A 200 6.67 13.84 3.40
C THR A 200 7.90 14.63 3.89
N TRP A 201 9.05 13.96 4.07
CA TRP A 201 10.32 14.61 4.41
C TRP A 201 11.24 14.77 3.20
N TRP A 202 11.32 13.79 2.29
CA TRP A 202 12.22 13.90 1.12
C TRP A 202 11.90 15.07 0.19
N ASN A 203 10.66 15.57 0.20
CA ASN A 203 10.31 16.77 -0.56
C ASN A 203 10.83 18.09 0.07
N LYS A 204 11.36 18.03 1.30
CA LYS A 204 11.80 19.21 2.08
C LYS A 204 13.27 19.13 2.49
N VAL A 205 13.76 17.92 2.76
CA VAL A 205 15.15 17.66 3.17
C VAL A 205 16.09 18.03 2.02
N THR A 206 17.14 18.77 2.36
CA THR A 206 18.16 19.15 1.36
C THR A 206 19.24 18.08 1.28
N LEU A 207 19.82 17.87 0.10
CA LEU A 207 20.95 16.95 -0.05
C LEU A 207 22.13 17.36 0.86
N LEU A 208 22.35 18.66 1.03
CA LEU A 208 23.42 19.19 1.89
C LEU A 208 23.22 18.77 3.35
N GLU A 209 22.00 18.82 3.86
CA GLU A 209 21.66 18.39 5.22
C GLU A 209 21.97 16.91 5.44
N VAL A 210 21.61 16.04 4.47
CA VAL A 210 21.92 14.60 4.54
C VAL A 210 23.43 14.36 4.54
N LEU A 211 24.15 15.02 3.63
CA LEU A 211 25.60 14.87 3.50
C LEU A 211 26.36 15.38 4.72
N GLN A 212 25.91 16.45 5.37
CA GLN A 212 26.54 16.97 6.59
C GLN A 212 26.23 16.11 7.82
N THR A 213 24.98 15.67 7.95
CA THR A 213 24.50 14.97 9.15
C THR A 213 24.94 13.51 9.14
N MET A 214 24.69 12.80 8.04
CA MET A 214 24.85 11.34 7.95
C MET A 214 26.04 10.93 7.06
N GLY A 215 26.40 11.77 6.07
CA GLY A 215 27.45 11.48 5.10
C GLY A 215 28.78 10.96 5.68
N PRO A 216 29.38 11.59 6.71
CA PRO A 216 30.67 11.14 7.22
C PRO A 216 30.60 9.83 8.01
N GLY A 217 29.41 9.45 8.50
CA GLY A 217 29.16 8.17 9.15
C GLY A 217 29.06 7.00 8.17
N ILE A 218 28.79 7.28 6.90
CA ILE A 218 28.62 6.26 5.87
C ILE A 218 29.93 6.08 5.09
N ARG A 219 30.60 4.95 5.34
CA ARG A 219 31.86 4.62 4.65
C ARG A 219 31.58 4.00 3.28
N MET A 220 32.14 4.61 2.23
CA MET A 220 32.09 4.10 0.86
C MET A 220 32.59 2.66 0.73
N GLY A 221 33.70 2.34 1.41
CA GLY A 221 34.27 0.98 1.39
C GLY A 221 33.27 -0.08 1.86
N SER A 222 32.53 0.20 2.94
CA SER A 222 31.52 -0.72 3.48
C SER A 222 30.33 -0.90 2.54
N LEU A 223 29.89 0.17 1.87
CA LEU A 223 28.81 0.08 0.88
C LEU A 223 29.22 -0.72 -0.36
N LEU A 224 30.42 -0.45 -0.89
CA LEU A 224 30.98 -1.16 -2.06
C LEU A 224 31.36 -2.61 -1.75
N ALA A 225 31.64 -2.94 -0.49
CA ALA A 225 32.00 -4.28 -0.06
C ALA A 225 30.83 -5.28 -0.08
N ARG A 226 29.59 -4.81 -0.21
CA ARG A 226 28.39 -5.67 -0.20
C ARG A 226 28.32 -6.54 -1.44
N ASP A 227 27.93 -7.80 -1.27
CA ASP A 227 27.90 -8.77 -2.36
C ASP A 227 26.92 -8.37 -3.47
N THR A 228 25.76 -7.81 -3.12
CA THR A 228 24.77 -7.30 -4.08
C THR A 228 25.34 -6.18 -4.96
N VAL A 229 26.05 -5.23 -4.33
CA VAL A 229 26.72 -4.12 -5.02
C VAL A 229 27.85 -4.64 -5.90
N LYS A 230 28.71 -5.51 -5.36
CA LYS A 230 29.81 -6.15 -6.10
C LYS A 230 29.31 -6.91 -7.32
N GLN A 231 28.25 -7.71 -7.18
CA GLN A 231 27.71 -8.50 -8.28
C GLN A 231 27.14 -7.61 -9.38
N LYS A 232 26.33 -6.61 -9.04
CA LYS A 232 25.80 -5.66 -10.03
C LYS A 232 26.91 -4.86 -10.74
N MET A 233 27.97 -4.48 -10.02
CA MET A 233 29.13 -3.79 -10.62
C MET A 233 29.99 -4.68 -11.51
N LYS A 234 30.13 -5.98 -11.19
CA LYS A 234 30.99 -6.91 -11.95
C LYS A 234 30.29 -7.55 -13.15
N ILE A 235 29.03 -7.95 -12.97
CA ILE A 235 28.28 -8.81 -13.90
C ILE A 235 27.12 -8.04 -14.55
N GLY A 236 26.56 -7.06 -13.86
CA GLY A 236 25.41 -6.28 -14.31
C GLY A 236 25.77 -5.10 -15.21
N ASP A 237 24.81 -4.19 -15.38
CA ASP A 237 24.93 -2.96 -16.18
C ASP A 237 25.68 -1.82 -15.46
N GLY A 238 26.40 -2.13 -14.39
CA GLY A 238 26.99 -1.15 -13.48
C GLY A 238 25.97 -0.62 -12.46
N MET A 239 26.41 0.31 -11.61
CA MET A 239 25.57 0.92 -10.57
C MET A 239 25.56 2.42 -10.74
N SER A 240 24.37 2.99 -10.90
CA SER A 240 24.21 4.45 -10.96
C SER A 240 24.40 5.09 -9.58
N PHE A 241 24.81 6.36 -9.53
CA PHE A 241 24.90 7.10 -8.27
C PHE A 241 23.54 7.19 -7.54
N SER A 242 22.44 7.24 -8.30
CA SER A 242 21.08 7.20 -7.75
C SER A 242 20.84 5.90 -6.99
N GLU A 243 21.04 4.74 -7.62
CA GLU A 243 20.88 3.43 -6.98
C GLU A 243 21.82 3.27 -5.78
N PHE A 244 23.07 3.73 -5.90
CA PHE A 244 24.03 3.70 -4.80
C PHE A 244 23.55 4.52 -3.59
N SER A 245 22.90 5.66 -3.85
CA SER A 245 22.35 6.55 -2.81
C SER A 245 21.12 5.97 -2.11
N TYR A 246 20.53 4.87 -2.62
CA TYR A 246 19.33 4.26 -2.04
C TYR A 246 19.52 3.85 -0.57
N ALA A 247 20.67 3.22 -0.25
CA ALA A 247 20.97 2.80 1.12
C ALA A 247 21.06 4.00 2.09
N VAL A 248 21.59 5.13 1.62
CA VAL A 248 21.65 6.39 2.39
C VAL A 248 20.25 6.92 2.62
N MET A 249 19.38 6.88 1.61
CA MET A 249 17.99 7.32 1.74
C MET A 249 17.21 6.45 2.74
N GLN A 250 17.38 5.12 2.69
CA GLN A 250 16.74 4.21 3.63
C GLN A 250 17.24 4.42 5.07
N ALA A 251 18.54 4.68 5.26
CA ALA A 251 19.11 5.03 6.55
C ALA A 251 18.54 6.36 7.09
N TRP A 252 18.37 7.35 6.22
CA TRP A 252 17.76 8.63 6.58
C TRP A 252 16.27 8.50 6.93
N ASP A 253 15.52 7.63 6.23
CA ASP A 253 14.13 7.32 6.58
C ASP A 253 14.04 6.77 7.99
N TRP A 254 14.91 5.81 8.34
CA TRP A 254 14.98 5.27 9.68
C TRP A 254 15.35 6.35 10.67
N TRP A 255 16.40 7.13 10.40
CA TRP A 255 16.81 8.24 11.25
C TRP A 255 15.69 9.22 11.57
N TYR A 256 14.94 9.64 10.55
CA TYR A 256 13.81 10.54 10.72
C TYR A 256 12.76 9.95 11.67
N MET A 257 12.40 8.67 11.50
CA MET A 257 11.42 7.99 12.36
C MET A 257 11.98 7.65 13.74
N PHE A 258 13.28 7.36 13.85
CA PHE A 258 13.97 7.12 15.10
C PHE A 258 13.87 8.36 15.99
N HIS A 259 14.25 9.52 15.46
CA HIS A 259 14.20 10.78 16.20
C HIS A 259 12.77 11.29 16.43
N SER A 260 11.91 11.28 15.41
CA SER A 260 10.57 11.91 15.51
C SER A 260 9.50 11.03 16.14
N LYS A 261 9.67 9.70 16.10
CA LYS A 261 8.65 8.72 16.50
C LYS A 261 9.16 7.63 17.46
N GLY A 262 10.45 7.61 17.81
CA GLY A 262 11.02 6.60 18.70
C GLY A 262 11.11 5.20 18.07
N ILE A 263 11.21 5.11 16.74
CA ILE A 263 11.29 3.82 16.04
C ILE A 263 12.72 3.27 16.11
N GLN A 264 12.92 2.28 16.99
CA GLN A 264 14.21 1.65 17.27
C GLN A 264 14.50 0.44 16.39
N LEU A 265 13.47 -0.21 15.84
CA LEU A 265 13.60 -1.51 15.18
C LEU A 265 13.23 -1.42 13.70
N GLN A 266 14.14 -1.85 12.81
CA GLN A 266 13.83 -2.09 11.41
C GLN A 266 13.65 -3.59 11.12
N ILE A 267 12.55 -3.93 10.46
CA ILE A 267 12.27 -5.28 9.96
C ILE A 267 12.34 -5.25 8.43
N GLY A 268 13.07 -6.18 7.82
CA GLY A 268 13.21 -6.28 6.38
C GLY A 268 13.13 -7.71 5.85
N GLY A 269 13.07 -7.84 4.51
CA GLY A 269 13.31 -9.12 3.84
C GLY A 269 14.74 -9.60 4.04
N SER A 270 15.02 -10.86 3.73
CA SER A 270 16.37 -11.45 3.83
C SER A 270 17.45 -10.67 3.08
N ASP A 271 17.05 -10.05 1.97
CA ASP A 271 17.87 -9.22 1.09
C ASP A 271 18.23 -7.85 1.71
N GLN A 272 17.48 -7.39 2.71
CA GLN A 272 17.62 -6.06 3.29
C GLN A 272 18.66 -5.96 4.43
N PHE A 273 19.29 -7.07 4.83
CA PHE A 273 20.20 -7.06 5.99
C PHE A 273 21.33 -6.05 5.85
N GLY A 274 21.93 -5.93 4.65
CA GLY A 274 22.98 -4.95 4.38
C GLY A 274 22.51 -3.51 4.57
N ASN A 275 21.30 -3.18 4.10
CA ASN A 275 20.72 -1.84 4.23
C ASN A 275 20.39 -1.51 5.69
N ILE A 276 19.85 -2.48 6.44
CA ILE A 276 19.58 -2.36 7.88
C ILE A 276 20.88 -2.08 8.64
N ALA A 277 21.94 -2.85 8.39
CA ALA A 277 23.22 -2.67 9.08
C ALA A 277 23.82 -1.27 8.85
N ALA A 278 23.78 -0.74 7.62
CA ALA A 278 24.22 0.64 7.40
C ALA A 278 23.30 1.68 8.02
N GLY A 279 22.00 1.41 8.11
CA GLY A 279 21.07 2.26 8.85
C GLY A 279 21.46 2.39 10.31
N ILE A 280 21.80 1.27 10.96
CA ILE A 280 22.28 1.22 12.34
C ILE A 280 23.56 2.04 12.51
N ASP A 281 24.58 1.79 11.68
CA ASP A 281 25.86 2.51 11.76
C ASP A 281 25.67 4.02 11.55
N ALA A 282 24.84 4.39 10.57
CA ALA A 282 24.51 5.77 10.27
C ALA A 282 23.81 6.47 11.44
N ILE A 283 22.80 5.84 12.04
CA ILE A 283 22.09 6.40 13.20
C ILE A 283 23.03 6.55 14.39
N LYS A 284 23.83 5.52 14.70
CA LYS A 284 24.82 5.57 15.79
C LYS A 284 25.82 6.72 15.61
N TYR A 285 26.30 6.91 14.39
CA TYR A 285 27.15 8.05 14.06
C TYR A 285 26.44 9.37 14.37
N VAL A 286 25.23 9.57 13.85
CA VAL A 286 24.48 10.82 14.06
C VAL A 286 24.20 11.07 15.55
N LEU A 287 23.83 10.05 16.32
CA LEU A 287 23.62 10.16 17.77
C LEU A 287 24.85 10.72 18.52
N THR A 288 26.05 10.39 18.06
CA THR A 288 27.30 10.87 18.68
C THR A 288 27.73 12.25 18.17
N THR A 289 27.56 12.52 16.88
CA THR A 289 28.17 13.68 16.20
C THR A 289 27.23 14.84 15.91
N HIS A 290 25.91 14.68 16.09
CA HIS A 290 24.95 15.75 15.77
C HIS A 290 25.30 17.06 16.50
N PRO A 291 25.34 18.21 15.79
CA PRO A 291 25.86 19.47 16.36
C PRO A 291 25.01 20.01 17.50
N ASP A 292 23.70 19.72 17.50
CA ASP A 292 22.77 20.13 18.54
C ASP A 292 22.81 19.15 19.74
N PRO A 293 23.24 19.59 20.94
CA PRO A 293 23.30 18.75 22.14
C PRO A 293 21.92 18.37 22.70
N ASP A 294 20.92 19.25 22.60
CA ASP A 294 19.57 18.95 23.08
C ASP A 294 18.99 17.82 22.23
N PHE A 295 19.21 17.90 20.93
CA PHE A 295 18.82 16.88 20.00
C PHE A 295 19.47 15.52 20.31
N ARG A 296 20.78 15.48 20.60
CA ARG A 296 21.47 14.25 21.01
C ARG A 296 20.89 13.66 22.29
N SER A 297 20.56 14.51 23.26
CA SER A 297 19.98 14.07 24.53
C SER A 297 18.62 13.38 24.33
N VAL A 298 17.74 13.95 23.51
CA VAL A 298 16.42 13.39 23.20
C VAL A 298 16.55 12.10 22.41
N ALA A 299 17.40 12.08 21.38
CA ALA A 299 17.59 10.90 20.55
C ALA A 299 18.24 9.74 21.32
N SER A 300 19.12 10.04 22.29
CA SER A 300 19.73 9.01 23.15
C SER A 300 18.75 8.35 24.11
N GLN A 301 17.64 9.02 24.47
CA GLN A 301 16.60 8.43 25.32
C GLN A 301 15.87 7.28 24.62
N VAL A 302 15.77 7.34 23.29
CA VAL A 302 15.13 6.31 22.46
C VAL A 302 15.86 4.97 22.65
N GLY A 303 17.19 4.96 22.63
CA GLY A 303 18.03 3.79 22.85
C GLY A 303 18.81 3.37 21.60
N GLU A 304 19.34 2.15 21.58
CA GLU A 304 20.14 1.68 20.44
C GLU A 304 19.25 1.26 19.26
N PRO A 305 19.61 1.61 18.00
CA PRO A 305 18.94 1.10 16.82
C PRO A 305 19.29 -0.38 16.60
N VAL A 306 18.29 -1.20 16.33
CA VAL A 306 18.40 -2.64 16.12
C VAL A 306 17.60 -3.09 14.90
N GLY A 307 17.92 -4.25 14.33
CA GLY A 307 17.20 -4.74 13.17
C GLY A 307 17.23 -6.26 13.03
N PHE A 308 16.24 -6.79 12.33
CA PHE A 308 16.24 -8.18 11.90
C PHE A 308 15.61 -8.37 10.52
N THR A 309 15.94 -9.47 9.87
CA THR A 309 15.36 -9.89 8.60
C THR A 309 14.53 -11.14 8.77
N VAL A 310 13.49 -11.23 7.94
CA VAL A 310 12.66 -12.44 7.79
C VAL A 310 13.25 -13.36 6.73
N PRO A 311 13.02 -14.69 6.80
CA PRO A 311 13.58 -15.61 5.81
C PRO A 311 12.97 -15.43 4.42
N LEU A 312 13.79 -15.68 3.39
CA LEU A 312 13.29 -15.82 2.03
C LEU A 312 12.47 -17.10 1.92
N LEU A 313 11.24 -16.99 1.44
CA LEU A 313 10.45 -18.17 1.13
C LEU A 313 10.80 -18.67 -0.26
N THR A 314 11.26 -19.92 -0.32
CA THR A 314 11.43 -20.71 -1.54
C THR A 314 10.51 -21.91 -1.49
N THR A 315 10.00 -22.32 -2.64
CA THR A 315 9.31 -23.61 -2.80
C THR A 315 10.34 -24.75 -2.80
N ASN A 316 9.87 -25.99 -2.65
CA ASN A 316 10.73 -27.18 -2.81
C ASN A 316 11.38 -27.29 -4.20
N SER A 317 10.81 -26.65 -5.22
CA SER A 317 11.40 -26.52 -6.56
C SER A 317 12.49 -25.45 -6.65
N GLY A 318 12.78 -24.73 -5.57
CA GLY A 318 13.77 -23.63 -5.54
C GLY A 318 13.24 -22.30 -6.10
N GLU A 319 11.98 -22.24 -6.52
CA GLU A 319 11.38 -20.99 -7.02
C GLU A 319 11.08 -20.03 -5.87
N LYS A 320 11.22 -18.71 -6.11
CA LYS A 320 10.85 -17.69 -5.13
C LYS A 320 9.34 -17.74 -4.89
N PHE A 321 8.95 -17.84 -3.62
CA PHE A 321 7.55 -17.91 -3.20
C PHE A 321 6.74 -16.69 -3.66
N GLY A 322 5.49 -16.93 -4.07
CA GLY A 322 4.61 -15.88 -4.62
C GLY A 322 4.78 -15.62 -6.13
N LYS A 323 5.60 -16.37 -6.85
CA LYS A 323 5.59 -16.44 -8.33
C LYS A 323 4.95 -17.76 -8.76
N SER A 324 3.74 -17.72 -9.32
CA SER A 324 3.05 -18.88 -9.89
C SER A 324 3.12 -18.81 -11.41
N ALA A 325 3.76 -19.78 -12.07
CA ALA A 325 3.84 -19.87 -13.53
C ALA A 325 4.25 -18.54 -14.23
N GLY A 326 5.19 -17.81 -13.62
CA GLY A 326 5.68 -16.51 -14.13
C GLY A 326 4.92 -15.28 -13.65
N ASN A 327 3.74 -15.42 -13.03
CA ASN A 327 2.94 -14.30 -12.50
C ASN A 327 3.02 -14.18 -10.98
N ALA A 328 3.10 -12.94 -10.48
CA ALA A 328 3.05 -12.67 -9.05
C ALA A 328 1.64 -12.92 -8.50
N VAL A 329 1.55 -13.49 -7.29
CA VAL A 329 0.28 -13.67 -6.59
C VAL A 329 0.01 -12.42 -5.74
N TRP A 330 -0.96 -11.62 -6.19
CA TRP A 330 -1.26 -10.31 -5.61
C TRP A 330 -2.21 -10.45 -4.42
N LEU A 331 -2.14 -9.48 -3.50
CA LEU A 331 -3.05 -9.34 -2.35
C LEU A 331 -4.27 -8.45 -2.69
N ASP A 332 -4.32 -7.94 -3.91
CA ASP A 332 -5.45 -7.15 -4.40
C ASP A 332 -6.45 -8.07 -5.09
N SER A 333 -7.70 -7.98 -4.66
CA SER A 333 -8.79 -8.84 -5.13
C SER A 333 -9.15 -8.65 -6.61
N ASP A 334 -8.78 -7.52 -7.22
CA ASP A 334 -9.00 -7.23 -8.63
C ASP A 334 -7.92 -7.86 -9.52
N GLN A 335 -6.72 -8.11 -8.98
CA GLN A 335 -5.61 -8.75 -9.71
C GLN A 335 -5.50 -10.25 -9.43
N THR A 336 -5.81 -10.67 -8.21
CA THR A 336 -5.90 -12.09 -7.84
C THR A 336 -7.18 -12.26 -7.05
N SER A 337 -8.16 -12.93 -7.66
CA SER A 337 -9.46 -13.11 -7.02
C SER A 337 -9.34 -13.89 -5.71
N SER A 338 -10.30 -13.72 -4.79
CA SER A 338 -10.34 -14.51 -3.54
C SER A 338 -10.30 -16.01 -3.81
N PHE A 339 -10.94 -16.46 -4.90
CA PHE A 339 -10.92 -17.86 -5.34
C PHE A 339 -9.52 -18.30 -5.77
N GLU A 340 -8.81 -17.52 -6.58
CA GLU A 340 -7.45 -17.85 -7.03
C GLU A 340 -6.43 -17.79 -5.88
N LEU A 341 -6.52 -16.78 -5.02
CA LEU A 341 -5.67 -16.64 -3.84
C LEU A 341 -5.87 -17.82 -2.89
N TYR A 342 -7.12 -18.21 -2.64
CA TYR A 342 -7.44 -19.41 -1.86
C TYR A 342 -6.86 -20.66 -2.53
N GLY A 343 -7.05 -20.80 -3.84
CA GLY A 343 -6.53 -21.92 -4.62
C GLY A 343 -5.00 -22.01 -4.60
N TYR A 344 -4.29 -20.88 -4.58
CA TYR A 344 -2.83 -20.83 -4.46
C TYR A 344 -2.36 -21.50 -3.16
N PHE A 345 -2.91 -21.09 -2.02
CA PHE A 345 -2.57 -21.71 -0.73
C PHE A 345 -3.10 -23.14 -0.58
N LEU A 346 -4.21 -23.48 -1.23
CA LEU A 346 -4.72 -24.85 -1.25
C LEU A 346 -3.79 -25.85 -1.95
N ARG A 347 -2.96 -25.36 -2.90
CA ARG A 347 -1.95 -26.17 -3.60
C ARG A 347 -0.61 -26.28 -2.86
N THR A 348 -0.52 -25.75 -1.65
CA THR A 348 0.69 -25.86 -0.81
C THR A 348 1.01 -27.33 -0.54
N ALA A 349 2.29 -27.71 -0.69
CA ALA A 349 2.76 -29.06 -0.40
C ALA A 349 2.61 -29.40 1.09
N ASP A 350 2.35 -30.67 1.40
CA ASP A 350 2.19 -31.15 2.78
C ASP A 350 3.43 -30.88 3.64
N SER A 351 4.63 -30.89 3.05
CA SER A 351 5.88 -30.55 3.76
C SER A 351 5.96 -29.10 4.23
N ASP A 352 5.25 -28.20 3.55
CA ASP A 352 5.41 -26.75 3.72
C ASP A 352 4.24 -26.13 4.49
N VAL A 353 3.11 -26.85 4.59
CA VAL A 353 1.86 -26.32 5.15
C VAL A 353 2.01 -25.92 6.62
N GLU A 354 2.74 -26.68 7.42
CA GLU A 354 3.00 -26.34 8.83
C GLU A 354 3.80 -25.04 8.95
N LYS A 355 4.88 -24.92 8.17
CA LYS A 355 5.70 -23.71 8.12
C LYS A 355 4.87 -22.50 7.72
N TYR A 356 4.01 -22.64 6.70
CA TYR A 356 3.17 -21.53 6.24
C TYR A 356 2.05 -21.18 7.22
N LEU A 357 1.48 -22.16 7.92
CA LEU A 357 0.54 -21.89 9.02
C LEU A 357 1.21 -21.05 10.12
N LYS A 358 2.46 -21.38 10.49
CA LYS A 358 3.22 -20.61 11.49
C LYS A 358 3.52 -19.18 11.05
N MET A 359 3.89 -18.99 9.78
CA MET A 359 4.34 -17.70 9.25
C MET A 359 3.20 -16.76 8.82
N PHE A 360 2.11 -17.28 8.24
CA PHE A 360 1.07 -16.46 7.59
C PHE A 360 -0.25 -16.38 8.36
N THR A 361 -0.35 -16.98 9.55
CA THR A 361 -1.59 -16.97 10.33
C THR A 361 -1.34 -16.53 11.77
N PHE A 362 -2.43 -16.15 12.45
CA PHE A 362 -2.44 -15.82 13.87
C PHE A 362 -2.89 -17.00 14.76
N LEU A 363 -2.90 -18.22 14.20
CA LEU A 363 -3.26 -19.43 14.94
C LEU A 363 -2.25 -19.70 16.06
N PRO A 364 -2.71 -20.02 17.29
CA PRO A 364 -1.85 -20.51 18.35
C PRO A 364 -1.08 -21.77 17.94
N LEU A 365 0.19 -21.90 18.34
CA LEU A 365 1.03 -23.04 17.96
C LEU A 365 0.42 -24.41 18.32
N PRO A 366 -0.20 -24.62 19.51
CA PRO A 366 -0.85 -25.89 19.82
C PRO A 366 -2.01 -26.23 18.87
N GLN A 367 -2.73 -25.22 18.35
CA GLN A 367 -3.79 -25.44 17.36
C GLN A 367 -3.19 -25.82 16.00
N ILE A 368 -2.05 -25.25 15.62
CA ILE A 368 -1.33 -25.63 14.41
C ILE A 368 -0.87 -27.09 14.52
N GLU A 369 -0.24 -27.47 15.64
CA GLU A 369 0.21 -28.85 15.88
C GLU A 369 -0.95 -29.86 15.79
N SER A 370 -2.08 -29.58 16.46
CA SER A 370 -3.27 -30.44 16.40
C SER A 370 -3.84 -30.52 14.98
N LEU A 371 -3.86 -29.41 14.24
CA LEU A 371 -4.37 -29.37 12.87
C LEU A 371 -3.48 -30.16 11.91
N VAL A 372 -2.16 -30.01 12.05
CA VAL A 372 -1.17 -30.72 11.24
C VAL A 372 -1.24 -32.22 11.54
N LYS A 373 -1.35 -32.63 12.80
CA LYS A 373 -1.55 -34.03 13.17
C LYS A 373 -2.82 -34.61 12.53
N SER A 374 -3.96 -33.93 12.64
CA SER A 374 -5.22 -34.38 12.02
C SER A 374 -5.16 -34.38 10.49
N HIS A 375 -4.35 -33.50 9.89
CA HIS A 375 -4.12 -33.50 8.46
C HIS A 375 -3.31 -34.73 8.02
N PHE A 376 -2.27 -35.12 8.74
CA PHE A 376 -1.48 -36.32 8.40
C PHE A 376 -2.23 -37.64 8.61
N GLU A 377 -3.27 -37.66 9.46
CA GLU A 377 -4.21 -38.79 9.55
C GLU A 377 -5.09 -38.93 8.30
N SER A 378 -5.33 -37.85 7.56
CA SER A 378 -6.14 -37.85 6.33
C SER A 378 -5.68 -36.77 5.34
N PRO A 379 -4.50 -36.93 4.71
CA PRO A 379 -3.90 -35.90 3.85
C PRO A 379 -4.79 -35.51 2.67
N GLN A 380 -5.56 -36.47 2.15
CA GLN A 380 -6.51 -36.30 1.06
C GLN A 380 -7.59 -35.23 1.33
N GLU A 381 -7.91 -34.96 2.60
CA GLU A 381 -8.91 -33.96 2.97
C GLU A 381 -8.35 -32.52 2.99
N ARG A 382 -7.02 -32.36 2.91
CA ARG A 382 -6.33 -31.07 2.85
C ARG A 382 -6.77 -30.06 3.93
N LYS A 383 -7.08 -30.54 5.13
CA LYS A 383 -7.59 -29.72 6.25
C LYS A 383 -6.66 -28.56 6.58
N ALA A 384 -5.35 -28.81 6.64
CA ALA A 384 -4.34 -27.81 6.96
C ALA A 384 -4.25 -26.73 5.88
N GLN A 385 -4.26 -27.11 4.60
CA GLN A 385 -4.19 -26.20 3.45
C GLN A 385 -5.46 -25.36 3.33
N HIS A 386 -6.64 -25.96 3.55
CA HIS A 386 -7.89 -25.21 3.58
C HIS A 386 -7.91 -24.16 4.69
N LYS A 387 -7.40 -24.51 5.88
CA LYS A 387 -7.31 -23.57 6.99
C LYS A 387 -6.31 -22.46 6.68
N LEU A 388 -5.13 -22.79 6.15
CA LEU A 388 -4.13 -21.81 5.70
C LEU A 388 -4.73 -20.84 4.68
N ALA A 389 -5.35 -21.36 3.62
CA ALA A 389 -5.98 -20.57 2.58
C ALA A 389 -7.06 -19.64 3.13
N GLN A 390 -7.90 -20.14 4.03
CA GLN A 390 -8.94 -19.34 4.68
C GLN A 390 -8.34 -18.18 5.48
N GLU A 391 -7.35 -18.43 6.35
CA GLU A 391 -6.77 -17.38 7.20
C GLU A 391 -6.04 -16.30 6.39
N VAL A 392 -5.34 -16.68 5.31
CA VAL A 392 -4.65 -15.70 4.46
C VAL A 392 -5.63 -14.86 3.65
N VAL A 393 -6.67 -15.46 3.07
CA VAL A 393 -7.72 -14.71 2.35
C VAL A 393 -8.52 -13.84 3.32
N GLU A 394 -8.75 -14.28 4.56
CA GLU A 394 -9.39 -13.48 5.60
C GLU A 394 -8.56 -12.24 5.94
N LEU A 395 -7.24 -12.39 6.07
CA LEU A 395 -6.32 -11.27 6.28
C LEU A 395 -6.26 -10.31 5.07
N ALA A 396 -6.19 -10.83 3.84
CA ALA A 396 -6.05 -9.99 2.65
C ALA A 396 -7.38 -9.35 2.21
N HIS A 397 -8.44 -10.16 2.09
CA HIS A 397 -9.71 -9.77 1.47
C HIS A 397 -10.87 -9.65 2.46
N GLY A 398 -10.70 -10.09 3.72
CA GLY A 398 -11.73 -10.05 4.76
C GLY A 398 -12.50 -11.37 4.90
N LEU A 399 -13.15 -11.53 6.05
CA LEU A 399 -13.83 -12.77 6.45
C LEU A 399 -14.90 -13.26 5.48
N GLN A 400 -15.73 -12.34 4.95
CA GLN A 400 -16.82 -12.73 4.05
C GLN A 400 -16.29 -13.35 2.76
N ASN A 401 -15.30 -12.71 2.15
CA ASN A 401 -14.64 -13.19 0.94
C ASN A 401 -13.92 -14.53 1.15
N ALA A 402 -13.32 -14.73 2.33
CA ALA A 402 -12.69 -16.01 2.68
C ALA A 402 -13.71 -17.15 2.81
N ARG A 403 -14.88 -16.87 3.39
CA ARG A 403 -15.97 -17.85 3.51
C ARG A 403 -16.55 -18.23 2.15
N GLU A 404 -16.74 -17.25 1.28
CA GLU A 404 -17.23 -17.46 -0.09
C GLU A 404 -16.23 -18.30 -0.90
N ALA A 405 -14.96 -17.91 -0.92
CA ALA A 405 -13.92 -18.68 -1.61
C ALA A 405 -13.83 -20.12 -1.10
N ARG A 406 -13.92 -20.33 0.22
CA ARG A 406 -13.95 -21.68 0.81
C ARG A 406 -15.15 -22.50 0.33
N LYS A 407 -16.34 -21.90 0.27
CA LYS A 407 -17.56 -22.57 -0.23
C LYS A 407 -17.43 -22.96 -1.69
N GLU A 408 -16.91 -22.05 -2.53
CA GLU A 408 -16.70 -22.30 -3.95
C GLU A 408 -15.71 -23.46 -4.19
N HIS A 409 -14.58 -23.46 -3.48
CA HIS A 409 -13.60 -24.56 -3.56
C HIS A 409 -14.19 -25.90 -3.08
N ASN A 410 -14.96 -25.90 -1.99
CA ASN A 410 -15.64 -27.11 -1.51
C ASN A 410 -16.69 -27.62 -2.50
N LEU A 411 -17.39 -26.74 -3.22
CA LEU A 411 -18.39 -27.13 -4.21
C LEU A 411 -17.74 -27.72 -5.47
N LEU A 412 -16.62 -27.13 -5.92
CA LEU A 412 -15.94 -27.55 -7.15
C LEU A 412 -15.07 -28.81 -6.97
N PHE A 413 -14.45 -28.97 -5.81
CA PHE A 413 -13.47 -30.03 -5.54
C PHE A 413 -13.86 -30.99 -4.40
N GLY A 414 -15.04 -30.80 -3.80
CA GLY A 414 -15.56 -31.71 -2.78
C GLY A 414 -16.02 -33.05 -3.36
N LYS A 415 -16.13 -34.07 -2.49
CA LYS A 415 -16.74 -35.37 -2.86
C LYS A 415 -18.17 -35.12 -3.40
N PRO A 416 -18.60 -35.81 -4.47
CA PRO A 416 -19.93 -35.61 -5.03
C PRO A 416 -20.98 -36.10 -4.04
N SER A 417 -21.55 -35.20 -3.24
CA SER A 417 -22.84 -35.43 -2.60
C SER A 417 -23.91 -35.40 -3.70
N SER A 418 -24.82 -36.37 -3.65
CA SER A 418 -25.83 -36.71 -4.65
C SER A 418 -26.94 -35.66 -4.87
N GLU A 419 -26.64 -34.38 -4.71
CA GLU A 419 -27.53 -33.26 -5.01
C GLU A 419 -26.86 -32.38 -6.07
N LYS A 420 -27.08 -32.74 -7.34
CA LYS A 420 -26.86 -31.82 -8.45
C LYS A 420 -27.86 -30.68 -8.35
N HIS A 421 -27.56 -29.67 -7.55
CA HIS A 421 -28.21 -28.36 -7.70
C HIS A 421 -27.54 -27.65 -8.88
N SER A 422 -28.29 -27.56 -9.98
CA SER A 422 -27.96 -26.86 -11.23
C SER A 422 -27.89 -25.34 -11.08
N ASN A 423 -27.30 -24.84 -10.00
CA ASN A 423 -27.03 -23.42 -9.79
C ASN A 423 -25.52 -23.18 -9.90
N LEU A 424 -24.98 -23.41 -11.11
CA LEU A 424 -23.85 -22.62 -11.56
C LEU A 424 -24.36 -21.18 -11.63
N VAL A 425 -24.07 -20.39 -10.59
CA VAL A 425 -24.35 -18.96 -10.57
C VAL A 425 -23.60 -18.35 -11.75
N LYS A 426 -24.32 -18.15 -12.87
CA LYS A 426 -24.05 -17.03 -13.76
C LYS A 426 -23.99 -15.82 -12.85
N ARG A 427 -22.86 -15.12 -12.89
CA ARG A 427 -22.59 -13.93 -12.08
C ARG A 427 -23.59 -12.84 -12.48
N ASP A 428 -24.77 -12.85 -11.86
CA ASP A 428 -25.68 -11.71 -11.90
C ASP A 428 -25.07 -10.60 -11.05
N CYS A 429 -24.74 -9.49 -11.70
CA CYS A 429 -24.22 -8.26 -11.12
C CYS A 429 -25.28 -7.49 -10.31
N SER A 430 -26.09 -8.18 -9.51
CA SER A 430 -27.13 -7.63 -8.65
C SER A 430 -26.94 -8.09 -7.21
N ALA A 431 -25.81 -7.74 -6.60
CA ALA A 431 -25.65 -7.84 -5.15
C ALA A 431 -26.57 -6.81 -4.46
N SER A 432 -27.77 -7.24 -4.11
CA SER A 432 -28.58 -6.63 -3.05
C SER A 432 -27.86 -6.81 -1.72
N GLY A 433 -27.49 -5.70 -1.09
CA GLY A 433 -26.86 -5.69 0.22
C GLY A 433 -25.94 -4.49 0.39
N ILE A 434 -26.32 -3.60 1.31
CA ILE A 434 -25.61 -2.44 1.86
C ILE A 434 -24.19 -2.21 1.28
N VAL A 435 -24.02 -1.12 0.54
CA VAL A 435 -22.71 -0.64 0.08
C VAL A 435 -21.85 -0.27 1.31
N THR A 436 -20.94 -1.17 1.67
CA THR A 436 -19.90 -0.94 2.69
C THR A 436 -18.57 -0.68 1.98
N MET A 437 -17.56 -0.10 2.66
CA MET A 437 -16.21 0.18 2.09
C MET A 437 -15.54 -1.01 1.38
N ASN A 438 -16.03 -2.24 1.58
CA ASN A 438 -15.59 -3.46 0.93
C ASN A 438 -16.09 -3.66 -0.52
N ASN A 439 -17.02 -2.82 -1.00
CA ASN A 439 -17.63 -2.98 -2.32
C ASN A 439 -17.58 -1.66 -3.13
N ARG A 440 -16.36 -1.19 -3.41
CA ARG A 440 -16.13 -0.02 -4.25
C ARG A 440 -16.61 -0.30 -5.69
N PRO A 441 -17.22 0.67 -6.40
CA PRO A 441 -17.59 0.47 -7.79
C PRO A 441 -16.32 0.25 -8.63
N LYS A 442 -16.27 -0.87 -9.34
CA LYS A 442 -15.26 -1.17 -10.36
C LYS A 442 -15.31 -0.11 -11.47
N VAL A 443 -14.24 -0.01 -12.28
CA VAL A 443 -14.41 0.47 -13.66
C VAL A 443 -15.38 -0.51 -14.30
N ASN A 444 -16.62 -0.08 -14.46
CA ASN A 444 -17.69 -1.00 -14.81
C ASN A 444 -17.76 -1.18 -16.33
N ILE A 445 -17.44 -0.12 -17.10
CA ILE A 445 -17.63 -0.07 -18.55
C ILE A 445 -16.51 0.79 -19.18
N LYS A 446 -15.95 0.33 -20.31
CA LYS A 446 -15.16 1.14 -21.24
C LYS A 446 -16.10 1.67 -22.34
N LEU A 447 -15.97 2.93 -22.76
CA LEU A 447 -16.74 3.50 -23.88
C LEU A 447 -15.81 4.20 -24.89
N PRO A 448 -16.17 4.21 -26.19
CA PRO A 448 -15.38 4.88 -27.22
C PRO A 448 -15.45 6.41 -27.12
N GLU A 449 -14.39 7.10 -27.52
CA GLU A 449 -14.28 8.57 -27.47
C GLU A 449 -15.31 9.25 -28.38
N SER A 450 -15.64 8.68 -29.54
CA SER A 450 -16.69 9.19 -30.46
C SER A 450 -18.05 9.40 -29.79
N LEU A 451 -18.42 8.55 -28.82
CA LEU A 451 -19.68 8.65 -28.08
C LEU A 451 -19.77 9.93 -27.25
N MET A 452 -18.63 10.51 -26.88
CA MET A 452 -18.53 11.74 -26.10
C MET A 452 -18.74 13.01 -26.94
N TYR A 453 -18.55 12.92 -28.27
CA TYR A 453 -18.71 14.05 -29.19
C TYR A 453 -20.15 14.18 -29.71
N GLN A 454 -20.98 13.16 -29.50
CA GLN A 454 -22.39 13.20 -29.89
C GLN A 454 -23.17 14.14 -28.99
N LYS A 455 -24.02 14.99 -29.58
CA LYS A 455 -24.74 16.08 -28.90
C LYS A 455 -25.76 15.63 -27.84
N MET A 456 -25.82 14.34 -27.49
CA MET A 456 -26.88 13.76 -26.65
C MET A 456 -26.33 12.93 -25.49
N PHE A 457 -26.48 13.43 -24.27
CA PHE A 457 -26.01 12.74 -23.07
C PHE A 457 -26.89 11.51 -22.74
N GLY A 458 -28.14 11.49 -23.22
CA GLY A 458 -29.05 10.34 -23.09
C GLY A 458 -28.50 9.02 -23.68
N ARG A 459 -27.66 9.09 -24.71
CA ARG A 459 -26.99 7.91 -25.29
C ARG A 459 -25.97 7.29 -24.34
N ILE A 460 -25.21 8.12 -23.63
CA ILE A 460 -24.24 7.64 -22.62
C ILE A 460 -24.98 6.96 -21.47
N VAL A 461 -26.14 7.49 -21.04
CA VAL A 461 -26.97 6.86 -20.00
C VAL A 461 -27.47 5.48 -20.42
N HIS A 462 -27.86 5.32 -21.69
CA HIS A 462 -28.27 4.03 -22.26
C HIS A 462 -27.09 3.06 -22.42
N ALA A 463 -25.98 3.51 -22.97
CA ALA A 463 -24.75 2.73 -23.16
C ALA A 463 -24.17 2.21 -21.83
N VAL A 464 -24.38 2.95 -20.74
CA VAL A 464 -23.96 2.57 -19.39
C VAL A 464 -24.91 1.55 -18.72
N GLY A 465 -26.03 1.24 -19.38
CA GLY A 465 -27.05 0.29 -18.90
C GLY A 465 -27.94 0.87 -17.79
N PHE A 466 -28.10 2.20 -17.70
CA PHE A 466 -29.03 2.82 -16.77
C PHE A 466 -30.47 2.87 -17.28
N SER A 467 -30.68 2.68 -18.58
CA SER A 467 -32.01 2.55 -19.19
C SER A 467 -32.02 1.38 -20.18
N SER A 468 -33.21 0.82 -20.41
CA SER A 468 -33.41 -0.23 -21.40
C SER A 468 -33.48 0.35 -22.82
N THR A 469 -34.01 1.56 -22.95
CA THR A 469 -34.16 2.28 -24.22
C THR A 469 -33.56 3.70 -24.15
N LEU A 470 -33.35 4.30 -25.33
CA LEU A 470 -32.81 5.64 -25.47
C LEU A 470 -33.79 6.72 -24.97
N SER A 471 -35.08 6.56 -25.28
CA SER A 471 -36.17 7.44 -24.82
C SER A 471 -36.31 7.42 -23.29
N GLU A 472 -36.15 6.26 -22.65
CA GLU A 472 -36.11 6.13 -21.18
C GLU A 472 -34.89 6.84 -20.58
N GLY A 473 -33.72 6.75 -21.24
CA GLY A 473 -32.49 7.46 -20.85
C GLY A 473 -32.67 8.98 -20.84
N ARG A 474 -33.34 9.54 -21.87
CA ARG A 474 -33.69 10.97 -21.94
C ARG A 474 -34.65 11.37 -20.82
N ARG A 475 -35.68 10.56 -20.54
CA ARG A 475 -36.64 10.81 -19.45
C ARG A 475 -35.96 10.83 -18.06
N LEU A 476 -34.93 10.00 -17.85
CA LEU A 476 -34.15 9.96 -16.60
C LEU A 476 -33.31 11.24 -16.40
N LEU A 477 -32.84 11.87 -17.47
CA LEU A 477 -32.13 13.15 -17.39
C LEU A 477 -33.08 14.30 -17.10
N GLN A 478 -34.25 14.34 -17.77
CA GLN A 478 -35.28 15.36 -17.52
C GLN A 478 -35.83 15.31 -16.10
N SER A 479 -36.00 14.10 -15.54
CA SER A 479 -36.46 13.88 -14.16
C SER A 479 -35.36 14.05 -13.09
N SER A 480 -34.15 14.50 -13.44
CA SER A 480 -33.01 14.64 -12.52
C SER A 480 -32.62 13.35 -11.78
N GLY A 481 -32.78 12.19 -12.43
CA GLY A 481 -32.47 10.88 -11.85
C GLY A 481 -30.99 10.47 -11.91
N VAL A 482 -30.16 11.22 -12.64
CA VAL A 482 -28.74 10.92 -12.91
C VAL A 482 -27.83 12.06 -12.43
N TYR A 483 -26.71 11.69 -11.81
CA TYR A 483 -25.72 12.59 -11.22
C TYR A 483 -24.33 12.33 -11.79
N ILE A 484 -23.53 13.38 -11.98
CA ILE A 484 -22.13 13.35 -12.40
C ILE A 484 -21.26 13.64 -11.18
N GLY A 485 -20.23 12.83 -10.95
CA GLY A 485 -19.26 13.02 -9.88
C GLY A 485 -18.10 13.90 -10.33
N THR A 486 -17.82 14.98 -9.63
CA THR A 486 -16.64 15.84 -9.80
C THR A 486 -15.78 15.83 -8.55
N MET A 487 -14.48 16.01 -8.70
CA MET A 487 -13.61 16.34 -7.57
C MET A 487 -13.45 17.86 -7.49
N PRO A 488 -13.43 18.46 -6.29
CA PRO A 488 -13.20 19.88 -6.14
C PRO A 488 -11.84 20.26 -6.71
N ASP A 489 -11.79 21.40 -7.40
CA ASP A 489 -10.56 21.93 -7.99
C ASP A 489 -9.51 22.20 -6.91
N ARG A 490 -8.23 22.03 -7.25
CA ARG A 490 -7.10 21.95 -6.30
C ARG A 490 -6.82 23.23 -5.50
N SER A 491 -7.65 24.26 -5.63
CA SER A 491 -7.40 25.61 -5.12
C SER A 491 -8.26 26.03 -3.91
N ILE A 492 -9.35 25.33 -3.52
CA ILE A 492 -10.35 25.97 -2.62
C ILE A 492 -10.71 25.21 -1.32
N SER A 493 -10.28 23.97 -1.05
CA SER A 493 -10.63 23.37 0.27
C SER A 493 -9.66 22.31 0.80
N ALA A 494 -9.45 22.35 2.12
CA ALA A 494 -8.59 21.50 2.93
C ALA A 494 -9.20 20.11 3.26
N ASP A 495 -10.31 19.75 2.62
CA ASP A 495 -10.99 18.46 2.82
C ASP A 495 -10.74 17.56 1.59
N HIS A 496 -9.61 16.86 1.62
CA HIS A 496 -9.11 16.07 0.50
C HIS A 496 -9.78 14.69 0.44
N GLY A 497 -10.88 14.57 -0.31
CA GLY A 497 -11.38 13.25 -0.73
C GLY A 497 -12.87 13.08 -1.00
N HIS A 498 -13.71 14.11 -0.86
CA HIS A 498 -15.14 13.97 -1.14
C HIS A 498 -15.46 14.22 -2.62
N VAL A 499 -16.14 13.27 -3.28
CA VAL A 499 -16.71 13.47 -4.64
C VAL A 499 -17.99 14.29 -4.51
N THR A 500 -18.04 15.44 -5.16
CA THR A 500 -19.26 16.26 -5.27
C THR A 500 -20.14 15.73 -6.40
N TRP A 501 -21.43 15.50 -6.12
CA TRP A 501 -22.38 14.98 -7.10
C TRP A 501 -23.25 16.12 -7.64
N SER A 502 -23.08 16.44 -8.92
CA SER A 502 -23.86 17.44 -9.64
C SER A 502 -24.96 16.76 -10.45
N LYS A 503 -26.12 17.39 -10.63
CA LYS A 503 -27.20 16.83 -11.48
C LYS A 503 -26.79 16.89 -12.95
N ALA A 504 -26.91 15.77 -13.67
CA ALA A 504 -26.62 15.72 -15.10
C ALA A 504 -27.75 16.40 -15.90
N LYS A 505 -27.41 17.24 -16.88
CA LYS A 505 -28.37 17.86 -17.82
C LYS A 505 -27.96 17.56 -19.27
N ASP A 506 -28.95 17.36 -20.14
CA ASP A 506 -28.70 17.03 -21.55
C ASP A 506 -28.00 18.17 -22.32
N SER A 507 -28.17 19.42 -21.86
CA SER A 507 -27.49 20.62 -22.38
C SER A 507 -25.98 20.69 -22.07
N GLU A 508 -25.45 19.78 -21.24
CA GLU A 508 -24.02 19.75 -20.84
C GLU A 508 -23.16 18.82 -21.72
N SER A 509 -23.71 18.24 -22.80
CA SER A 509 -22.98 17.33 -23.71
C SER A 509 -21.71 17.94 -24.31
N SER A 510 -21.74 19.24 -24.63
CA SER A 510 -20.58 19.99 -25.13
C SER A 510 -19.49 20.28 -24.07
N HIS A 511 -19.81 20.08 -22.79
CA HIS A 511 -18.95 20.42 -21.64
C HIS A 511 -18.40 19.21 -20.89
N LEU A 512 -18.63 17.99 -21.38
CA LEU A 512 -18.20 16.75 -20.72
C LEU A 512 -16.70 16.69 -20.44
N LYS A 513 -15.87 17.38 -21.24
CA LYS A 513 -14.42 17.51 -21.01
C LYS A 513 -14.06 18.14 -19.65
N LYS A 514 -14.93 18.99 -19.10
CA LYS A 514 -14.74 19.62 -17.78
C LYS A 514 -14.94 18.64 -16.62
N TYR A 515 -15.66 17.56 -16.86
CA TYR A 515 -15.98 16.53 -15.86
C TYR A 515 -15.07 15.31 -15.98
N LEU A 516 -14.11 15.32 -16.91
CA LEU A 516 -13.09 14.30 -17.05
C LEU A 516 -12.13 14.37 -15.88
N VAL A 517 -12.17 13.35 -15.04
CA VAL A 517 -11.14 13.14 -14.03
C VAL A 517 -9.93 12.58 -14.77
N CYS A 518 -8.79 13.28 -14.71
CA CYS A 518 -7.53 12.90 -15.37
C CYS A 518 -7.56 12.83 -16.90
N GLY A 519 -8.61 13.32 -17.56
CA GLY A 519 -8.69 13.42 -19.03
C GLY A 519 -9.33 12.22 -19.74
N ASP A 520 -9.64 11.14 -19.04
CA ASP A 520 -10.14 9.88 -19.62
C ASP A 520 -11.22 9.16 -18.79
N MET A 521 -11.61 9.66 -17.61
CA MET A 521 -12.59 8.99 -16.74
C MET A 521 -13.79 9.85 -16.36
N ILE A 522 -14.97 9.23 -16.29
CA ILE A 522 -16.23 9.84 -15.84
C ILE A 522 -16.92 8.96 -14.80
N MET A 523 -17.50 9.59 -13.77
CA MET A 523 -18.30 8.92 -12.76
C MET A 523 -19.78 9.33 -12.87
N LEU A 524 -20.66 8.37 -13.09
CA LEU A 524 -22.12 8.59 -13.14
C LEU A 524 -22.85 7.83 -12.04
N ARG A 525 -23.95 8.38 -11.54
CA ARG A 525 -24.80 7.75 -10.53
C ARG A 525 -26.28 7.89 -10.86
N LYS A 526 -27.04 6.79 -10.81
CA LYS A 526 -28.51 6.77 -10.82
C LYS A 526 -29.04 6.54 -9.40
N GLY A 527 -29.81 7.47 -8.85
CA GLY A 527 -30.33 7.36 -7.47
C GLY A 527 -29.24 7.41 -6.38
N LYS A 528 -29.44 6.71 -5.24
CA LYS A 528 -28.50 6.74 -4.09
C LYS A 528 -27.34 5.74 -4.19
N HIS A 529 -27.54 4.61 -4.87
CA HIS A 529 -26.63 3.45 -4.75
C HIS A 529 -26.07 2.91 -6.08
N ASN A 530 -26.62 3.31 -7.23
CA ASN A 530 -26.19 2.77 -8.53
C ASN A 530 -25.14 3.69 -9.18
N ILE A 531 -23.85 3.41 -8.93
CA ILE A 531 -22.71 4.20 -9.42
C ILE A 531 -21.96 3.41 -10.52
N ARG A 532 -21.62 4.08 -11.61
CA ARG A 532 -20.82 3.56 -12.72
C ARG A 532 -19.61 4.46 -12.95
N ILE A 533 -18.43 3.85 -13.00
CA ILE A 533 -17.19 4.51 -13.40
C ILE A 533 -16.89 4.07 -14.83
N ILE A 534 -16.72 5.05 -15.70
CA ILE A 534 -16.56 4.89 -17.15
C ILE A 534 -15.15 5.32 -17.51
N GLN A 535 -14.43 4.44 -18.21
CA GLN A 535 -13.16 4.79 -18.83
C GLN A 535 -13.40 5.06 -20.32
N ILE A 536 -12.94 6.21 -20.80
CA ILE A 536 -12.99 6.61 -22.20
C ILE A 536 -11.72 6.09 -22.87
N VAL A 537 -11.90 5.35 -23.95
CA VAL A 537 -10.83 4.70 -24.72
C VAL A 537 -10.90 5.18 -26.16
N SER A 538 -9.78 5.22 -26.86
CA SER A 538 -9.78 5.60 -28.28
C SER A 538 -10.63 4.63 -29.12
N ASP A 539 -11.29 5.14 -30.17
CA ASP A 539 -12.15 4.32 -31.03
C ASP A 539 -11.38 3.13 -31.65
N GLU A 540 -10.09 3.32 -31.94
CA GLU A 540 -9.21 2.29 -32.51
C GLU A 540 -8.91 1.17 -31.50
N GLU A 541 -8.61 1.51 -30.26
CA GLU A 541 -8.37 0.55 -29.18
C GLU A 541 -9.67 -0.20 -28.81
N TYR A 542 -10.80 0.52 -28.78
CA TYR A 542 -12.11 -0.07 -28.47
C TYR A 542 -12.51 -1.16 -29.48
N VAL A 543 -12.29 -0.92 -30.78
CA VAL A 543 -12.55 -1.90 -31.84
C VAL A 543 -11.53 -3.05 -31.83
N LYS A 544 -10.26 -2.77 -31.46
CA LYS A 544 -9.21 -3.80 -31.35
C LYS A 544 -9.47 -4.78 -30.19
N GLU A 545 -10.06 -4.30 -29.10
CA GLU A 545 -10.49 -5.13 -27.96
C GLU A 545 -11.84 -5.85 -28.19
N ASP A 546 -12.47 -5.65 -29.35
CA ASP A 546 -13.77 -6.24 -29.75
C ASP A 546 -14.92 -6.01 -28.76
N LEU A 547 -14.93 -4.87 -28.09
CA LEU A 547 -15.97 -4.51 -27.12
C LEU A 547 -17.29 -4.11 -27.81
N ASN A 548 -18.40 -4.19 -27.08
CA ASN A 548 -19.74 -3.78 -27.53
C ASN A 548 -20.51 -3.12 -26.36
N TYR A 549 -21.32 -2.11 -26.67
CA TYR A 549 -22.19 -1.42 -25.70
C TYR A 549 -23.66 -1.40 -26.18
N PRO A 550 -24.64 -1.36 -25.27
CA PRO A 550 -26.06 -1.27 -25.64
C PRO A 550 -26.36 -0.06 -26.53
N GLY A 551 -27.00 -0.28 -27.68
CA GLY A 551 -27.33 0.78 -28.64
C GLY A 551 -26.21 1.15 -29.62
N MET A 552 -25.12 0.36 -29.68
CA MET A 552 -24.05 0.55 -30.66
C MET A 552 -24.54 0.17 -32.08
N CYS A 553 -24.26 1.03 -33.07
CA CYS A 553 -24.55 0.76 -34.47
C CYS A 553 -23.47 -0.14 -35.09
N GLU A 554 -23.87 -1.26 -35.71
CA GLU A 554 -22.95 -2.17 -36.40
C GLU A 554 -22.23 -1.48 -37.58
N ASP A 555 -22.86 -0.49 -38.21
CA ASP A 555 -22.25 0.26 -39.31
C ASP A 555 -21.17 1.24 -38.83
N TRP A 556 -21.27 1.76 -37.60
CA TRP A 556 -20.18 2.52 -36.96
C TRP A 556 -18.93 1.63 -36.76
N LYS A 557 -19.12 0.42 -36.24
CA LYS A 557 -18.01 -0.54 -36.00
C LYS A 557 -17.32 -0.94 -37.32
N LYS A 558 -18.09 -1.06 -38.42
CA LYS A 558 -17.53 -1.29 -39.77
C LYS A 558 -16.76 -0.07 -40.29
N SER A 559 -17.29 1.14 -40.13
CA SER A 559 -16.65 2.38 -40.56
C SER A 559 -15.31 2.62 -39.86
N VAL A 560 -15.22 2.38 -38.54
CA VAL A 560 -13.96 2.49 -37.80
C VAL A 560 -12.95 1.42 -38.26
N LYS A 561 -13.39 0.18 -38.52
CA LYS A 561 -12.53 -0.88 -39.09
C LYS A 561 -12.00 -0.52 -40.48
N GLU A 562 -12.82 0.14 -41.30
CA GLU A 562 -12.43 0.63 -42.62
C GLU A 562 -11.41 1.76 -42.51
N ALA A 563 -11.64 2.76 -41.65
CA ALA A 563 -10.69 3.84 -41.39
C ALA A 563 -9.32 3.34 -40.88
N ILE A 564 -9.30 2.30 -40.04
CA ILE A 564 -8.06 1.63 -39.59
C ILE A 564 -7.34 0.95 -40.76
N ARG A 565 -8.07 0.37 -41.72
CA ARG A 565 -7.51 -0.23 -42.93
C ARG A 565 -6.95 0.84 -43.87
N THR A 566 -7.64 1.95 -44.07
CA THR A 566 -7.19 3.06 -44.93
C THR A 566 -5.95 3.75 -44.35
N LYS A 567 -5.90 3.96 -43.03
CA LYS A 567 -4.69 4.47 -42.33
C LYS A 567 -3.48 3.54 -42.48
N LYS A 568 -3.69 2.22 -42.53
CA LYS A 568 -2.62 1.24 -42.78
C LYS A 568 -2.21 1.15 -44.26
N ALA A 569 -3.04 1.62 -45.19
CA ALA A 569 -2.80 1.58 -46.63
C ALA A 569 -2.05 2.81 -47.19
N GLY A 570 -1.77 3.83 -46.36
CA GLY A 570 -0.76 4.86 -46.67
C GLY A 570 -1.13 5.85 -47.78
N THR A 571 -2.30 6.50 -47.72
CA THR A 571 -2.56 7.74 -48.48
C THR A 571 -2.67 8.94 -47.53
N GLU A 572 -1.79 9.92 -47.76
CA GLU A 572 -1.41 11.00 -46.83
C GLU A 572 -2.22 12.29 -46.97
N THR A 573 -3.41 12.24 -47.57
CA THR A 573 -4.27 13.42 -47.76
C THR A 573 -5.66 13.14 -47.20
N ASP A 574 -5.82 13.36 -45.89
CA ASP A 574 -7.04 13.92 -45.28
C ASP A 574 -6.97 13.86 -43.75
N HIS A 575 -6.21 14.77 -43.15
CA HIS A 575 -6.28 15.00 -41.70
C HIS A 575 -7.59 15.69 -41.25
N LEU A 576 -8.47 16.06 -42.20
CA LEU A 576 -9.78 16.66 -41.93
C LEU A 576 -10.94 15.66 -42.01
N ALA A 577 -10.82 14.54 -42.74
CA ALA A 577 -11.95 13.64 -42.96
C ALA A 577 -12.27 12.73 -41.75
N VAL A 578 -11.28 12.33 -40.94
CA VAL A 578 -11.48 11.34 -39.86
C VAL A 578 -12.42 11.83 -38.74
N LYS A 579 -12.52 13.15 -38.53
CA LYS A 579 -13.47 13.71 -37.55
C LYS A 579 -14.92 13.71 -38.03
N GLU A 580 -15.16 13.69 -39.34
CA GLU A 580 -16.51 13.73 -39.90
C GLU A 580 -17.11 12.35 -40.15
N VAL A 581 -16.30 11.31 -40.39
CA VAL A 581 -16.83 9.96 -40.66
C VAL A 581 -17.58 9.38 -39.45
N GLY A 582 -17.15 9.70 -38.22
CA GLY A 582 -17.86 9.31 -37.00
C GLY A 582 -19.15 10.11 -36.73
N HIS A 583 -19.42 11.17 -37.50
CA HIS A 583 -20.57 12.05 -37.26
C HIS A 583 -21.78 11.75 -38.15
N VAL A 584 -21.57 11.15 -39.33
CA VAL A 584 -22.58 11.05 -40.39
C VAL A 584 -23.43 9.77 -40.36
N GLY A 585 -22.95 8.68 -39.74
CA GLY A 585 -23.74 7.43 -39.64
C GLY A 585 -24.88 7.48 -38.62
N ASP A 586 -24.80 8.36 -37.63
CA ASP A 586 -25.70 8.35 -36.48
C ASP A 586 -26.92 9.28 -36.59
N LEU A 587 -26.89 10.28 -37.48
CA LEU A 587 -28.03 11.17 -37.73
C LEU A 587 -29.09 10.53 -38.64
N LEU A 588 -28.73 9.52 -39.44
CA LEU A 588 -29.65 8.84 -40.36
C LEU A 588 -30.42 7.67 -39.74
N ALA A 589 -30.04 7.24 -38.52
CA ALA A 589 -30.76 6.20 -37.80
C ALA A 589 -32.00 6.74 -37.06
N GLU A 590 -32.03 8.03 -36.72
CA GLU A 590 -33.18 8.64 -36.01
C GLU A 590 -34.42 8.82 -36.90
N ASP A 591 -34.30 8.87 -38.23
CA ASP A 591 -35.46 8.96 -39.13
C ASP A 591 -36.22 7.63 -39.29
N LYS A 592 -35.64 6.49 -38.88
CA LYS A 592 -36.30 5.17 -38.98
C LYS A 592 -37.06 4.74 -37.72
N GLU A 593 -36.75 5.30 -36.55
CA GLU A 593 -37.48 5.01 -35.30
C GLU A 593 -38.69 5.93 -35.05
N HIS A 594 -38.97 6.89 -35.95
CA HIS A 594 -40.17 7.74 -35.88
C HIS A 594 -41.25 7.40 -36.94
N SER A 595 -41.11 6.29 -37.66
CA SER A 595 -42.09 5.81 -38.65
C SER A 595 -42.61 4.38 -38.37
N GLN A 596 -42.67 3.94 -37.11
CA GLN A 596 -43.47 2.76 -36.70
C GLN A 596 -44.21 2.99 -35.39
#